data_AF-A0A6I3H9N5-F1
#
_entry.id   AF-A0A6I3H9N5-F1
#
_cell.length_a   1.000
_cell.length_b   1.000
_cell.length_c   1.000
_cell.angle_alpha   90.00
_cell.angle_beta   90.00
_cell.angle_gamma   90.00
#
_symmetry.space_group_name_H-M   'P 1'
#
loop_
_entity.id
_entity.type
_entity.pdbx_description
1 polymer ?
#
loop_
_entity_poly.entity_id
_entity_poly.type
_entity_poly.pdbx_seq_one_letter_code
_entity_poly.pdbx_strand_id
1 'polypeptide(L)' 'IDATTGQNGLVQAKTFADAVPLTGIALTKLDGSAKGGIIIAVQRELGVPVKLVGLGEGPDDLAPFEVVTFVDELLTP' A
#
# COMPACT_ATOMS: atom_id res chain seq x y z
N ILE A 1 4.45 3.46 -3.13
CA ILE A 1 5.15 3.34 -1.82
C ILE A 1 5.67 1.91 -1.72
N ASP A 2 6.93 1.73 -1.36
CA ASP A 2 7.52 0.40 -1.13
C ASP A 2 7.12 -0.11 0.26
N ALA A 3 6.33 -1.19 0.32
CA ALA A 3 5.82 -1.75 1.57
C ALA A 3 6.92 -2.36 2.46
N THR A 4 8.11 -2.67 1.94
CA THR A 4 9.28 -3.11 2.75
C THR A 4 9.80 -2.01 3.68
N THR A 5 9.53 -0.75 3.35
CA THR A 5 10.15 0.39 4.04
C THR A 5 9.38 0.83 5.28
N GLY A 6 8.20 0.26 5.56
CA GLY A 6 7.39 0.55 6.74
C GLY A 6 7.15 2.05 6.93
N GLN A 7 7.52 2.59 8.10
CA GLN A 7 7.34 4.00 8.45
C GLN A 7 8.09 4.97 7.53
N ASN A 8 9.22 4.55 6.95
CA ASN A 8 9.98 5.41 6.02
C ASN A 8 9.16 5.69 4.75
N GLY A 9 8.44 4.69 4.25
CA GLY A 9 7.55 4.83 3.10
C GLY A 9 6.37 5.75 3.38
N LEU A 10 5.85 5.73 4.61
CA LEU A 10 4.77 6.61 5.04
C LEU A 10 5.21 8.08 5.08
N VAL A 11 6.38 8.36 5.66
CA VAL A 11 6.95 9.72 5.72
C VAL A 11 7.17 10.27 4.30
N GLN A 12 7.73 9.46 3.40
CA GLN A 12 7.93 9.88 2.01
C GLN A 12 6.61 10.24 1.33
N ALA A 13 5.58 9.44 1.53
CA ALA A 13 4.28 9.65 0.91
C ALA A 13 3.55 10.89 1.45
N LYS A 14 3.73 11.20 2.75
CA LYS A 14 3.25 12.44 3.35
C LYS A 14 3.93 13.67 2.73
N THR A 15 5.25 13.66 2.66
CA THR A 15 6.01 14.74 2.02
C THR A 15 5.59 14.96 0.57
N PHE A 16 5.27 13.88 -0.16
CA PHE A 16 4.78 13.98 -1.52
C PHE A 16 3.35 14.55 -1.60
N ALA A 17 2.46 14.16 -0.68
CA ALA A 17 1.10 14.69 -0.59
C ALA A 17 1.07 16.19 -0.24
N ASP A 18 2.03 16.67 0.55
CA ASP A 18 2.19 18.10 0.86
C ASP A 18 2.63 18.91 -0.38
N ALA A 19 3.34 18.28 -1.31
CA ALA A 19 3.81 18.90 -2.54
C ALA A 19 2.75 18.90 -3.65
N VAL A 20 1.91 17.85 -3.73
CA VAL A 20 0.89 17.71 -4.77
C VAL A 20 -0.30 16.88 -4.29
N PRO A 21 -1.55 17.28 -4.62
CA PRO A 21 -2.73 16.48 -4.28
C PRO A 21 -2.66 15.08 -4.88
N LEU A 22 -2.85 14.08 -4.02
CA LEU A 22 -2.91 12.68 -4.41
C LEU A 22 -4.35 12.24 -4.65
N THR A 23 -4.57 11.43 -5.68
CA THR A 23 -5.88 10.79 -5.95
C THR A 23 -5.89 9.30 -5.62
N GLY A 24 -4.73 8.73 -5.30
CA GLY A 24 -4.58 7.34 -4.91
C GLY A 24 -3.12 6.91 -4.85
N ILE A 25 -2.90 5.70 -4.34
CA ILE A 25 -1.58 5.15 -4.03
C ILE A 25 -1.43 3.77 -4.66
N ALA A 26 -0.24 3.50 -5.23
CA ALA A 26 0.21 2.15 -5.52
C ALA A 26 1.18 1.70 -4.43
N LEU A 27 0.96 0.51 -3.87
CA LEU A 27 1.85 -0.13 -2.92
C LEU A 27 2.59 -1.28 -3.60
N THR A 28 3.90 -1.40 -3.42
CA THR A 28 4.71 -2.46 -4.04
C THR A 28 5.35 -3.36 -2.99
N LYS A 29 5.80 -4.54 -3.41
CA LYS A 29 6.49 -5.53 -2.57
C LYS A 29 5.63 -6.06 -1.42
N LEU A 30 4.35 -6.28 -1.67
CA LEU A 30 3.39 -6.84 -0.70
C LEU A 30 3.52 -8.35 -0.52
N ASP A 31 4.20 -9.03 -1.43
CA ASP A 31 4.61 -10.43 -1.37
C ASP A 31 5.60 -10.75 -0.22
N GLY A 32 6.13 -9.73 0.46
CA GLY A 32 6.98 -9.87 1.64
C GLY A 32 6.25 -10.00 2.99
N SER A 33 6.89 -10.66 3.95
CA SER A 33 6.28 -11.36 5.11
C SER A 33 5.63 -10.58 6.28
N ALA A 34 5.26 -9.30 6.19
CA ALA A 34 4.67 -8.62 7.38
C ALA A 34 3.91 -7.29 7.12
N LYS A 35 3.03 -7.19 6.12
CA LYS A 35 2.74 -5.86 5.53
C LYS A 35 1.30 -5.40 5.42
N GLY A 36 0.31 -6.15 5.88
CA GLY A 36 -1.07 -5.63 5.90
C GLY A 36 -1.20 -4.30 6.69
N GLY A 37 -0.39 -4.13 7.74
CA GLY A 37 -0.41 -2.92 8.57
C GLY A 37 -0.02 -1.62 7.85
N ILE A 38 0.81 -1.66 6.80
CA ILE A 38 1.19 -0.42 6.10
C ILE A 38 0.03 0.17 5.29
N ILE A 39 -0.84 -0.68 4.73
CA ILE A 39 -2.04 -0.25 4.01
C ILE A 39 -2.93 0.57 4.94
N ILE A 40 -3.17 0.04 6.14
CA ILE A 40 -3.99 0.69 7.16
C ILE A 40 -3.37 2.02 7.59
N ALA A 41 -2.05 2.04 7.84
CA ALA A 41 -1.34 3.26 8.23
C ALA A 41 -1.36 4.35 7.14
N VAL A 42 -1.15 3.95 5.88
CA VAL A 42 -1.18 4.83 4.72
C VAL A 42 -2.57 5.43 4.52
N GLN A 43 -3.62 4.62 4.60
CA GLN A 43 -5.00 5.08 4.46
C GLN A 43 -5.38 6.05 5.59
N ARG A 44 -4.95 5.78 6.83
CA ARG A 44 -5.19 6.64 7.99
C ARG A 44 -4.47 7.98 7.90
N GLU A 45 -3.22 8.00 7.44
CA GLU A 45 -2.40 9.22 7.41
C GLU A 45 -2.69 10.11 6.21
N LEU A 46 -2.90 9.53 5.03
CA LEU A 46 -3.00 10.27 3.78
C LEU A 46 -4.43 10.48 3.28
N GLY A 47 -5.40 9.69 3.78
CA GLY A 47 -6.81 9.83 3.42
C GLY A 47 -7.14 9.54 1.95
N VAL A 48 -6.21 8.97 1.19
CA VAL A 48 -6.38 8.63 -0.23
C VAL A 48 -6.42 7.11 -0.43
N PRO A 49 -7.17 6.61 -1.43
CA PRO A 49 -7.35 5.18 -1.63
C PRO A 49 -6.06 4.53 -2.15
N VAL A 50 -5.76 3.34 -1.64
CA VAL A 50 -4.84 2.43 -2.35
C VAL A 50 -5.59 1.89 -3.56
N LYS A 51 -4.99 2.05 -4.75
CA LYS A 51 -5.58 1.62 -6.03
C LYS A 51 -4.92 0.36 -6.59
N LEU A 52 -3.63 0.18 -6.29
CA LEU A 52 -2.82 -0.90 -6.86
C LEU A 52 -1.92 -1.52 -5.80
N VAL A 53 -1.67 -2.81 -5.93
CA VAL A 53 -0.73 -3.59 -5.12
C VAL A 53 0.22 -4.40 -6.02
N GLY A 54 1.51 -4.35 -5.72
CA GLY A 54 2.55 -5.15 -6.36
C GLY A 54 2.83 -6.39 -5.51
N LEU A 55 2.58 -7.56 -6.08
CA LEU A 55 2.61 -8.88 -5.44
C LEU A 55 3.79 -9.75 -5.92
N GLY A 56 4.80 -9.12 -6.52
CA GLY A 56 5.95 -9.80 -7.10
C GLY A 56 6.79 -8.84 -7.96
N GLU A 57 7.70 -9.40 -8.75
CA GLU A 57 8.72 -8.67 -9.53
C GLU A 57 8.40 -8.62 -11.03
N GLY A 58 7.46 -9.44 -11.50
CA GLY A 58 7.02 -9.49 -12.89
C GLY A 58 6.11 -8.31 -13.28
N PRO A 59 6.00 -8.02 -14.58
CA PRO A 59 5.13 -6.95 -15.08
C PRO A 59 3.64 -7.21 -14.80
N ASP A 60 3.26 -8.48 -14.68
CA ASP A 60 1.89 -8.92 -14.39
C ASP A 60 1.57 -8.97 -12.89
N ASP A 61 2.55 -8.68 -12.03
CA ASP A 61 2.38 -8.77 -10.57
C ASP A 61 1.79 -7.48 -9.97
N LEU A 62 1.43 -6.50 -10.80
CA LEU A 62 0.72 -5.29 -10.39
C LEU A 62 -0.79 -5.48 -10.57
N ALA A 63 -1.52 -5.58 -9.47
CA ALA A 63 -2.95 -5.84 -9.46
C ALA A 63 -3.75 -4.66 -8.87
N PRO A 64 -5.04 -4.52 -9.24
CA PRO A 64 -5.98 -3.69 -8.50
C PRO A 64 -6.02 -4.06 -7.02
N PHE A 65 -6.15 -3.06 -6.15
CA PHE A 65 -6.33 -3.31 -4.72
C PHE A 65 -7.80 -3.63 -4.41
N GLU A 66 -8.06 -4.88 -4.07
CA GLU A 66 -9.38 -5.35 -3.66
C GLU A 66 -9.50 -5.40 -2.13
N VAL A 67 -10.25 -4.46 -1.55
CA VAL A 67 -10.35 -4.28 -0.09
C VAL A 67 -10.91 -5.52 0.60
N VAL A 68 -11.94 -6.15 0.02
CA VAL A 68 -12.59 -7.32 0.61
C VAL A 68 -11.61 -8.48 0.70
N THR A 69 -10.97 -8.83 -0.43
CA THR A 69 -9.94 -9.86 -0.50
C THR A 69 -8.81 -9.61 0.50
N PHE A 70 -8.32 -8.37 0.59
CA PHE A 70 -7.25 -8.01 1.51
C PHE A 70 -7.65 -8.20 2.99
N VAL A 71 -8.87 -7.80 3.37
CA VAL A 71 -9.35 -7.97 4.75
C VAL A 71 -9.57 -9.44 5.08
N ASP A 72 -10.10 -10.22 4.14
CA ASP A 72 -10.29 -11.66 4.29
C ASP A 72 -8.94 -12.36 4.51
N GLU A 73 -7.93 -12.05 3.71
CA GLU A 73 -6.57 -12.58 3.86
C GLU A 73 -5.92 -12.17 5.20
N LEU A 74 -6.19 -10.95 5.67
CA LEU A 74 -5.62 -10.43 6.92
C LEU A 74 -6.18 -11.11 8.18
N LEU A 75 -7.44 -11.56 8.11
CA LEU A 75 -8.18 -12.14 9.26
C LEU A 75 -8.23 -13.67 9.24
N THR A 76 -7.78 -14.30 8.15
CA THR A 76 -7.73 -15.76 8.04
C THR A 76 -6.60 -16.31 8.93
N PRO A 77 -6.88 -17.31 9.82
CA PRO A 77 -5.90 -17.86 10.78
C PRO A 77 -4.68 -18.55 10.16
#